data_AF-A0A1G6HGP9-F1
#
_entry.id   AF-A0A1G6HGP9-F1
#
_cell.length_a   1.000
_cell.length_b   1.000
_cell.length_c   1.000
_cell.angle_alpha   90.00
_cell.angle_beta   90.00
_cell.angle_gamma   90.00
#
_symmetry.space_group_name_H-M   'P 1'
#
loop_
_entity.id
_entity.type
_entity.pdbx_description
1 polymer ?
#
loop_
_entity_poly.entity_id
_entity_poly.type
_entity_poly.pdbx_seq_one_letter_code
_entity_poly.pdbx_strand_id
1 'polypeptide(L)'
;MEAEKPQSRAKPAWLKWFIRIVLAYIALLALILSITIITVTGTFTLIVLEGFTGNAGLREFSERFFIPTSEFLWHLFIWLVPGLS
;
A
#
# COMPACT_ATOMS: atom_id res chain seq x y z
N MET A 1 -13.32 -28.99 -51.64
CA MET A 1 -13.15 -27.58 -51.25
C MET A 1 -12.87 -27.59 -49.77
N GLU A 2 -11.59 -27.57 -49.41
CA GLU A 2 -11.15 -27.59 -48.02
C GLU A 2 -10.70 -26.18 -47.61
N ALA A 3 -10.85 -25.94 -46.30
CA ALA A 3 -10.19 -24.91 -45.51
C ALA A 3 -10.85 -23.53 -45.41
N GLU A 4 -11.69 -23.37 -44.39
CA GLU A 4 -11.60 -22.23 -43.48
C GLU A 4 -11.64 -22.76 -42.03
N LYS A 5 -10.45 -22.89 -41.40
CA LYS A 5 -10.35 -23.09 -39.96
C LYS A 5 -10.39 -21.70 -39.31
N PRO A 6 -11.30 -21.42 -38.35
CA PRO A 6 -11.32 -20.14 -37.68
C PRO A 6 -10.05 -20.00 -36.83
N GLN A 7 -9.21 -19.05 -37.23
CA GLN A 7 -7.97 -18.68 -36.57
C GLN A 7 -8.31 -17.99 -35.24
N SER A 8 -8.59 -18.80 -34.22
CA SER A 8 -8.70 -18.35 -32.84
C SER A 8 -7.36 -17.71 -32.44
N ARG A 9 -7.37 -16.38 -32.34
CA ARG A 9 -6.24 -15.58 -31.87
C ARG A 9 -5.89 -16.03 -30.45
N ALA A 10 -4.93 -16.92 -30.34
CA ALA A 10 -4.34 -17.33 -29.08
C ALA A 10 -3.83 -16.07 -28.36
N LYS A 11 -4.59 -15.59 -27.37
CA LYS A 11 -4.15 -14.48 -26.51
C LYS A 11 -2.81 -14.91 -25.91
N PRO A 12 -1.71 -14.19 -26.18
CA PRO A 12 -0.37 -14.66 -25.83
C PRO A 12 -0.28 -14.90 -24.34
N ALA A 13 0.24 -16.07 -23.95
CA ALA A 13 0.32 -16.50 -22.54
C ALA A 13 1.08 -15.50 -21.66
N TRP A 14 2.08 -14.82 -22.25
CA TRP A 14 2.85 -13.77 -21.60
C TRP A 14 2.00 -12.56 -21.19
N LEU A 15 1.00 -12.18 -21.99
CA LEU A 15 0.13 -11.03 -21.69
C LEU A 15 -0.77 -11.31 -20.49
N LYS A 16 -1.30 -12.53 -20.37
CA LYS A 16 -2.06 -12.94 -19.17
C LYS A 16 -1.20 -12.94 -17.92
N TRP A 17 0.07 -13.34 -18.04
CA TRP A 17 1.01 -13.35 -16.92
C TRP A 17 1.40 -11.93 -16.48
N PHE A 18 1.69 -11.05 -17.44
CA PHE A 18 1.97 -9.64 -17.17
C PHE A 18 0.81 -8.94 -16.47
N ILE A 19 -0.42 -9.12 -16.97
CA ILE A 19 -1.63 -8.56 -16.34
C ILE A 19 -1.76 -9.04 -14.89
N ARG A 20 -1.47 -10.32 -14.60
CA ARG A 20 -1.55 -10.86 -13.25
C ARG A 20 -0.55 -10.22 -12.29
N ILE A 21 0.66 -9.93 -12.76
CA ILE A 21 1.68 -9.22 -11.97
C ILE A 21 1.26 -7.78 -11.70
N VAL A 22 0.78 -7.08 -12.72
CA VAL A 22 0.28 -5.71 -12.58
C VAL A 22 -0.88 -5.65 -11.58
N LEU A 23 -1.80 -6.62 -11.65
CA LEU A 23 -2.94 -6.71 -10.73
C LEU A 23 -2.49 -7.00 -9.29
N ALA A 24 -1.50 -7.88 -9.10
CA ALA A 24 -0.91 -8.16 -7.79
C ALA A 24 -0.22 -6.91 -7.20
N TYR A 25 0.48 -6.13 -8.03
CA TYR A 25 1.11 -4.88 -7.61
C TYR A 25 0.07 -3.83 -7.19
N ILE A 26 -1.00 -3.66 -7.96
CA ILE A 26 -2.11 -2.76 -7.61
C ILE A 26 -2.79 -3.20 -6.30
N ALA A 27 -2.99 -4.50 -6.11
CA ALA A 27 -3.55 -5.03 -4.87
C ALA A 27 -2.63 -4.76 -3.66
N LEU A 28 -1.31 -4.90 -3.83
CA LEU A 28 -0.33 -4.58 -2.80
C LEU A 28 -0.36 -3.08 -2.45
N LEU A 29 -0.40 -2.20 -3.46
CA LEU A 29 -0.53 -0.75 -3.24
C LEU A 29 -1.82 -0.40 -2.50
N ALA A 30 -2.95 -0.99 -2.89
CA ALA A 30 -4.22 -0.79 -2.22
C ALA A 30 -4.19 -1.26 -0.75
N LEU A 31 -3.48 -2.36 -0.48
CA LEU A 31 -3.31 -2.88 0.88
C LEU A 31 -2.48 -1.94 1.76
N ILE A 32 -1.35 -1.43 1.25
CA ILE A 32 -0.53 -0.45 1.96
C ILE A 32 -1.35 0.81 2.23
N LEU A 33 -2.05 1.34 1.22
CA LEU A 33 -2.88 2.52 1.36
C LEU A 33 -3.99 2.34 2.41
N SER A 34 -4.64 1.17 2.41
CA SER A 34 -5.66 0.81 3.40
C SER A 34 -5.10 0.82 4.83
N ILE A 35 -3.94 0.18 5.04
CA ILE A 35 -3.26 0.18 6.34
C ILE A 35 -2.93 1.60 6.76
N THR A 36 -2.36 2.42 5.88
CA THR A 36 -2.04 3.82 6.17
C THR A 36 -3.27 4.61 6.62
N ILE A 37 -4.41 4.48 5.92
CA ILE A 37 -5.65 5.17 6.28
C ILE A 37 -6.14 4.72 7.66
N ILE A 38 -6.13 3.42 7.93
CA ILE A 38 -6.53 2.85 9.23
C ILE A 38 -5.62 3.40 10.33
N THR A 39 -4.31 3.39 10.10
CA THR A 39 -3.32 3.90 11.05
C THR A 39 -3.56 5.38 11.34
N VAL A 40 -3.67 6.23 10.33
CA VAL A 40 -3.93 7.68 10.51
C VAL A 40 -5.24 7.93 11.23
N THR A 41 -6.32 7.22 10.85
CA THR A 41 -7.63 7.35 11.49
C THR A 41 -7.58 6.90 12.94
N GLY A 42 -6.86 5.82 13.23
CA GLY A 42 -6.60 5.32 14.57
C GLY A 42 -5.87 6.35 15.41
N THR A 43 -4.73 6.88 14.92
CA THR A 43 -3.96 7.92 15.60
C THR A 43 -4.80 9.15 15.88
N PHE A 44 -5.58 9.61 14.90
CA PHE A 44 -6.46 10.77 15.08
C PHE A 44 -7.51 10.51 16.15
N THR A 45 -8.15 9.33 16.12
CA THR A 45 -9.13 8.94 17.14
C THR A 45 -8.51 8.88 18.52
N LEU A 46 -7.29 8.33 18.64
CA LEU A 46 -6.54 8.25 19.88
C LEU A 46 -6.18 9.65 20.42
N ILE A 47 -5.70 10.56 19.56
CA ILE A 47 -5.40 11.95 19.92
C ILE A 47 -6.66 12.70 20.37
N VAL A 48 -7.79 12.51 19.68
CA VAL A 48 -9.07 13.11 20.08
C VAL A 48 -9.49 12.55 21.43
N LEU A 49 -9.40 11.23 21.63
CA LEU A 49 -9.70 10.59 22.90
C LEU A 49 -8.80 11.15 24.02
N GLU A 50 -7.51 11.35 23.76
CA GLU A 50 -6.59 12.04 24.70
C GLU A 50 -7.06 13.45 25.03
N GLY A 51 -7.41 14.25 24.03
CA GLY A 51 -7.90 15.61 24.22
C GLY A 51 -9.16 15.67 25.07
N PHE A 52 -10.01 14.63 25.01
CA PHE A 52 -11.23 14.51 25.81
C PHE A 52 -10.99 13.86 27.20
N THR A 53 -10.01 12.97 27.35
CA THR A 53 -9.75 12.24 28.61
C THR A 53 -8.58 12.76 29.44
N GLY A 54 -7.78 13.70 28.91
CA GLY A 54 -6.68 14.36 29.62
C GLY A 54 -5.51 13.44 30.00
N ASN A 55 -5.39 12.26 29.38
CA ASN A 55 -4.44 11.23 29.78
C ASN A 55 -3.17 11.28 28.90
N ALA A 56 -2.01 11.56 29.49
CA ALA A 56 -0.74 11.85 28.79
C ALA A 56 -0.03 10.64 28.12
N GLY A 57 -0.68 9.47 28.06
CA GLY A 57 -0.04 8.21 27.67
C GLY A 57 0.06 7.96 26.16
N LEU A 58 -0.80 8.54 25.33
CA LEU A 58 -0.77 8.32 23.88
C LEU A 58 0.15 9.30 23.14
N ARG A 59 0.51 10.44 23.73
CA ARG A 59 1.67 11.24 23.30
C ARG A 59 2.97 10.43 23.41
N GLU A 60 3.17 9.72 24.51
CA GLU A 60 4.32 8.83 24.71
C GLU A 60 4.30 7.64 23.72
N PHE A 61 3.10 7.12 23.41
CA PHE A 61 2.92 6.07 22.40
C PHE A 61 3.20 6.59 20.97
N SER A 62 2.81 7.83 20.66
CA SER A 62 3.07 8.50 19.39
C SER A 62 4.57 8.68 19.15
N GLU A 63 5.28 9.23 20.13
CA GLU A 63 6.73 9.42 20.04
C GLU A 63 7.48 8.07 19.91
N ARG A 64 7.01 7.04 20.62
CA ARG A 64 7.70 5.75 20.68
C ARG A 64 7.46 4.84 19.48
N PHE A 65 6.29 4.92 18.84
CA PHE A 65 5.94 4.03 17.74
C PHE A 65 5.74 4.75 16.40
N PHE A 66 5.08 5.91 16.38
CA PHE A 66 4.71 6.54 15.11
C PHE A 66 5.87 7.26 14.43
N ILE A 67 6.71 7.95 15.19
CA ILE A 67 7.91 8.63 14.65
C ILE A 67 8.86 7.62 13.97
N PRO A 68 9.37 6.57 14.67
CA PRO A 68 10.30 5.62 14.05
C PRO A 68 9.66 4.81 12.91
N THR A 69 8.35 4.51 12.99
CA THR A 69 7.65 3.82 11.91
C THR A 69 7.52 4.71 10.66
N SER A 70 7.26 6.02 10.85
CA SER A 70 7.20 6.99 9.76
C SER A 70 8.55 7.14 9.05
N GLU A 71 9.66 7.24 9.81
CA GLU A 71 11.01 7.28 9.23
C GLU A 71 11.37 6.01 8.47
N PHE A 72 11.00 4.84 9.00
CA PHE A 72 11.21 3.57 8.31
C PHE A 72 10.42 3.50 6.99
N LEU A 73 9.15 3.91 7.01
CA LEU A 73 8.31 3.98 5.81
C LEU A 73 8.85 4.99 4.79
N TRP A 74 9.37 6.12 5.27
CA TRP A 74 10.02 7.14 4.43
C TRP A 74 11.29 6.61 3.77
N HIS A 75 12.14 5.90 4.51
CA HIS A 75 13.33 5.27 3.94
C HIS A 75 12.99 4.16 2.94
N LEU A 76 11.95 3.35 3.23
CA LEU A 76 11.44 2.39 2.25
C LEU A 76 10.89 3.07 1.00
N PHE A 77 10.23 4.22 1.15
CA PHE A 77 9.70 4.99 0.03
C PHE A 77 10.83 5.56 -0.85
N ILE A 78 11.84 6.20 -0.26
CA ILE A 78 13.02 6.70 -0.99
C ILE A 78 13.74 5.54 -1.68
N TRP A 79 13.86 4.39 -1.02
CA TRP A 79 14.51 3.21 -1.60
C TRP A 79 13.72 2.62 -2.78
N LEU A 80 12.39 2.65 -2.71
CA LEU A 80 11.51 2.11 -3.74
C LEU A 80 11.33 3.05 -4.94
N VAL A 81 11.51 4.37 -4.77
CA VAL A 81 11.43 5.37 -5.84
C VAL A 81 12.84 5.78 -6.28
N PRO A 82 13.39 5.22 -7.38
CA PRO A 82 14.72 5.59 -7.84
C PRO A 82 14.71 7.05 -8.34
N GLY A 83 15.52 7.91 -7.70
CA GLY A 83 15.73 9.31 -8.11
C GLY A 83 15.52 10.39 -7.04
N LEU A 84 15.27 10.02 -5.78
CA LEU A 84 15.06 10.95 -4.65
C LEU A 84 16.23 11.00 -3.64
N SER A 85 17.37 10.37 -3.96
CA SER A 85 18.61 10.36 -3.17
C SER A 85 19.43 11.64 -3.35
#